data_AF-A0A0Q0RXF1-F1
#
_entry.id   AF-A0A0Q0RXF1-F1
#
_cell.length_a   1.000
_cell.length_b   1.000
_cell.length_c   1.000
_cell.angle_alpha   90.00
_cell.angle_beta   90.00
_cell.angle_gamma   90.00
#
_symmetry.space_group_name_H-M   'P 1'
#
loop_
_entity.id
_entity.type
_entity.pdbx_description
1 polymer ?
#
loop_
_entity_poly.entity_id
_entity_poly.type
_entity_poly.pdbx_seq_one_letter_code
_entity_poly.pdbx_strand_id
1 'polypeptide(L)'
;MKAHISDLFILEQIYSTEKKPYDIIKGIRKKFDADYKPSTGMIYPSLKRLMGNNLITKNEGRYKITEAGIEYFNKNKENYEKMVENFTENKIFFRNLRKSVLNLIDVIKESDKDYIKNNQDKIIRAIDEISSRISKMEIE
;
A
#
# COMPACT_ATOMS: atom_id res chain seq x y z
N MET A 1 -17.32 -16.80 6.11
CA MET A 1 -16.70 -15.56 6.63
C MET A 1 -16.22 -14.72 5.45
N LYS A 2 -16.47 -13.41 5.44
CA LYS A 2 -15.93 -12.51 4.41
C LYS A 2 -14.42 -12.33 4.62
N ALA A 3 -13.62 -12.42 3.57
CA ALA A 3 -12.18 -12.28 3.69
C ALA A 3 -11.77 -10.84 3.95
N HIS A 4 -10.99 -10.61 5.01
CA HIS A 4 -10.36 -9.33 5.28
C HIS A 4 -8.94 -9.32 4.72
N ILE A 5 -8.55 -8.23 4.06
CA ILE A 5 -7.22 -8.11 3.46
C ILE A 5 -6.08 -8.24 4.48
N SER A 6 -6.31 -7.73 5.70
CA SER A 6 -5.38 -7.85 6.81
C SER A 6 -5.14 -9.31 7.23
N ASP A 7 -6.17 -10.16 7.14
CA ASP A 7 -6.04 -11.58 7.43
C ASP A 7 -5.12 -12.25 6.42
N LEU A 8 -5.30 -11.93 5.13
CA LEU A 8 -4.50 -12.48 4.05
C LEU A 8 -3.04 -12.01 4.09
N PHE A 9 -2.79 -10.74 4.46
CA PHE A 9 -1.43 -10.27 4.73
C PHE A 9 -0.75 -11.03 5.87
N ILE A 10 -1.47 -11.27 6.97
CA ILE A 10 -0.91 -12.01 8.10
C ILE A 10 -0.64 -13.46 7.70
N LEU A 11 -1.60 -14.13 7.08
CA LEU A 11 -1.48 -15.53 6.66
C LEU A 11 -0.33 -15.75 5.68
N GLU A 12 -0.16 -14.85 4.69
CA GLU A 12 1.01 -14.89 3.80
C GLU A 12 2.32 -14.83 4.60
N GLN A 13 2.42 -13.93 5.59
CA GLN A 13 3.64 -13.80 6.37
C GLN A 13 3.99 -15.05 7.16
N ILE A 14 3.01 -15.81 7.63
CA ILE A 14 3.24 -17.02 8.44
C ILE A 14 3.00 -18.31 7.66
N TYR A 15 2.86 -18.23 6.33
CA TYR A 15 2.53 -19.36 5.48
C TYR A 15 3.57 -20.48 5.58
N SER A 16 4.86 -20.12 5.57
CA SER A 16 5.97 -21.07 5.60
C SER A 16 6.66 -21.19 6.97
N THR A 17 6.54 -20.19 7.84
CA THR A 17 7.26 -20.16 9.11
C THR A 17 6.52 -19.33 10.14
N GLU A 18 6.49 -19.80 11.38
CA GLU A 18 5.90 -19.05 12.49
C GLU A 18 6.67 -17.76 12.81
N LYS A 19 5.95 -16.69 13.10
CA LYS A 19 6.54 -15.35 13.32
C LYS A 19 5.97 -14.67 14.55
N LYS A 20 6.77 -13.81 15.20
CA LYS A 20 6.28 -12.87 16.21
C LYS A 20 5.48 -11.75 15.54
N PRO A 21 4.55 -11.06 16.24
CA PRO A 21 3.80 -9.93 15.69
C PRO A 21 4.67 -8.88 15.00
N TYR A 22 5.82 -8.56 15.61
CA TYR A 22 6.76 -7.60 15.06
C TYR A 22 7.31 -8.04 13.71
N ASP A 23 7.67 -9.31 13.56
CA ASP A 23 8.21 -9.86 12.30
C ASP A 23 7.14 -9.94 11.21
N ILE A 24 5.88 -10.20 11.58
CA ILE A 24 4.73 -10.12 10.66
C ILE A 24 4.59 -8.69 10.14
N ILE A 25 4.53 -7.69 11.04
CA ILE A 25 4.42 -6.27 10.67
C ILE A 25 5.60 -5.85 9.78
N LYS A 26 6.83 -6.26 10.14
CA LYS A 26 8.04 -5.97 9.38
C LYS A 26 7.99 -6.58 7.98
N GLY A 27 7.52 -7.82 7.86
CA GLY A 27 7.37 -8.51 6.58
C GLY A 27 6.34 -7.85 5.67
N ILE A 28 5.19 -7.44 6.21
CA ILE A 28 4.16 -6.69 5.46
C ILE A 28 4.73 -5.36 4.96
N ARG A 29 5.44 -4.61 5.82
CA ARG A 29 6.11 -3.37 5.41
C ARG A 29 7.12 -3.58 4.28
N LYS A 30 7.92 -4.65 4.38
CA LYS A 30 8.91 -4.98 3.35
C LYS A 30 8.24 -5.28 2.01
N LYS A 31 7.10 -5.98 2.02
CA LYS A 31 6.35 -6.33 0.80
C LYS A 31 5.87 -5.09 0.04
N PHE A 32 5.40 -4.07 0.76
CA PHE A 32 4.77 -2.90 0.15
C PHE A 32 5.69 -1.69 -0.02
N ASP A 33 7.00 -1.86 0.22
CA ASP A 33 8.00 -0.81 0.44
C ASP A 33 7.58 0.16 1.57
N ALA A 34 8.53 0.59 2.40
CA ALA A 34 8.33 1.15 3.75
C ALA A 34 7.25 2.24 3.98
N ASP A 35 6.69 2.84 2.92
CA ASP A 35 5.58 3.80 2.95
C ASP A 35 4.24 3.18 3.39
N TYR A 36 3.98 1.90 3.11
CA TYR A 36 2.80 1.23 3.65
C TYR A 36 3.12 0.58 4.99
N LYS A 37 2.69 1.26 6.05
CA LYS A 37 2.77 0.78 7.43
C LYS A 37 1.38 0.34 7.89
N PRO A 38 1.09 -0.97 7.95
CA PRO A 38 -0.15 -1.42 8.56
C PRO A 38 -0.20 -0.93 10.01
N SER A 39 -1.33 -0.34 10.41
CA SER A 39 -1.52 0.11 11.78
C SER A 39 -1.58 -1.08 12.74
N THR A 40 -1.07 -0.90 13.95
CA THR A 40 -1.22 -1.92 15.01
C THR A 40 -2.70 -2.20 15.28
N GLY A 41 -3.56 -1.18 15.19
CA GLY A 41 -5.02 -1.27 15.28
C GLY A 41 -5.68 -2.07 14.15
N MET A 42 -4.96 -2.41 13.07
CA MET A 42 -5.43 -3.32 12.03
C MET A 42 -4.90 -4.74 12.24
N ILE A 43 -3.63 -4.89 12.64
CA ILE A 43 -2.96 -6.19 12.77
C ILE A 43 -3.46 -6.98 13.98
N TYR A 44 -3.53 -6.38 15.17
CA TYR A 44 -3.89 -7.12 16.38
C TYR A 44 -5.35 -7.61 16.36
N PRO A 45 -6.35 -6.83 15.92
CA PRO A 45 -7.71 -7.35 15.75
C PRO A 45 -7.80 -8.49 14.73
N SER A 46 -6.97 -8.44 13.69
CA SER A 46 -6.92 -9.50 12.67
C SER A 46 -6.29 -10.79 13.21
N LEU A 47 -5.19 -10.69 13.97
CA LEU A 47 -4.63 -11.84 14.69
C LEU A 47 -5.67 -12.48 15.64
N LYS A 48 -6.42 -11.65 16.39
CA LYS A 48 -7.48 -12.15 17.28
C LYS A 48 -8.59 -12.86 16.50
N ARG A 49 -9.03 -12.29 15.36
CA ARG A 49 -10.06 -12.89 14.50
C ARG A 49 -9.58 -14.21 13.88
N LEU A 50 -8.37 -14.25 13.35
CA LEU A 50 -7.78 -15.46 12.78
C LEU A 50 -7.66 -16.58 13.83
N MET A 51 -7.24 -16.25 15.05
CA MET A 51 -7.20 -17.21 16.16
C MET A 51 -8.61 -17.69 16.54
N GLY A 52 -9.57 -16.78 16.67
CA GLY A 52 -10.96 -17.13 17.01
C GLY A 52 -11.65 -18.03 15.99
N ASN A 53 -11.18 -18.02 14.73
CA ASN A 53 -11.66 -18.91 13.67
C ASN A 53 -10.77 -20.15 13.47
N ASN A 54 -9.84 -20.44 14.37
CA ASN A 54 -8.89 -21.56 14.28
C ASN A 54 -8.02 -21.57 13.01
N LEU A 55 -7.83 -20.42 12.36
CA LEU A 55 -7.00 -20.29 11.15
C LEU A 55 -5.51 -20.12 11.49
N ILE A 56 -5.20 -19.69 12.71
CA ILE A 56 -3.84 -19.59 13.23
C ILE A 56 -3.80 -20.03 14.70
N THR A 57 -2.65 -20.51 15.15
CA THR A 57 -2.35 -20.78 16.56
C THR A 57 -1.26 -19.86 17.08
N LYS A 58 -1.16 -19.72 18.40
CA LYS A 58 -0.13 -18.92 19.06
C LYS A 58 0.63 -19.77 20.08
N ASN A 59 1.94 -19.86 19.94
CA ASN A 59 2.83 -20.52 20.89
C ASN A 59 4.01 -19.59 21.23
N GLU A 60 4.32 -19.38 22.51
CA GLU A 60 5.41 -18.51 22.97
C GLU A 60 5.45 -17.11 22.29
N GLY A 61 4.27 -16.56 21.99
CA GLY A 61 4.16 -15.27 21.30
C GLY A 61 4.40 -15.30 19.79
N ARG A 62 4.70 -16.45 19.20
CA ARG A 62 4.77 -16.70 17.76
C ARG A 62 3.43 -17.20 17.23
N TYR A 63 3.09 -16.81 16.00
CA TYR A 63 1.87 -17.23 15.32
C TYR A 63 2.21 -18.18 14.19
N LYS A 64 1.47 -19.28 14.10
CA LYS A 64 1.62 -20.33 13.09
C LYS A 64 0.29 -20.55 12.37
N ILE A 65 0.32 -20.74 11.06
CA ILE A 65 -0.86 -21.07 10.26
C ILE A 65 -1.31 -22.51 10.54
N THR A 66 -2.63 -22.75 10.57
CA THR A 66 -3.22 -24.10 10.65
C THR A 66 -3.53 -24.63 9.25
N GLU A 67 -3.89 -25.91 9.12
CA GLU A 67 -4.39 -26.47 7.86
C GLU A 67 -5.63 -25.71 7.36
N ALA A 68 -6.58 -25.40 8.25
CA ALA A 68 -7.74 -24.57 7.92
C ALA A 68 -7.34 -23.16 7.46
N GLY A 69 -6.28 -22.58 8.05
CA GLY A 69 -5.70 -21.31 7.62
C GLY A 69 -5.10 -21.38 6.22
N ILE A 70 -4.41 -22.46 5.88
CA ILE A 70 -3.83 -22.70 4.55
C ILE A 70 -4.95 -22.80 3.51
N GLU A 71 -5.98 -23.61 3.78
CA GLU A 71 -7.12 -23.75 2.88
C GLU A 71 -7.84 -22.41 2.66
N TYR A 72 -8.08 -21.68 3.75
CA TYR A 72 -8.68 -20.35 3.69
C TYR A 72 -7.83 -19.36 2.87
N PHE A 73 -6.50 -19.36 3.04
CA PHE A 73 -5.61 -18.50 2.25
C PHE A 73 -5.65 -18.86 0.77
N ASN A 74 -5.51 -20.15 0.44
CA ASN A 74 -5.50 -20.63 -0.94
C ASN A 74 -6.82 -20.35 -1.67
N LYS A 75 -7.96 -20.51 -0.99
CA LYS A 75 -9.28 -20.17 -1.52
C LYS A 75 -9.43 -18.68 -1.90
N ASN A 76 -8.67 -17.79 -1.25
CA ASN A 76 -8.72 -16.35 -1.47
C ASN A 76 -7.49 -15.81 -2.21
N LYS A 77 -6.59 -16.68 -2.69
CA LYS A 77 -5.28 -16.31 -3.22
C LYS A 77 -5.36 -15.46 -4.48
N GLU A 78 -6.24 -15.78 -5.43
CA GLU A 78 -6.39 -15.01 -6.66
C GLU A 78 -6.86 -13.57 -6.37
N ASN A 79 -7.88 -13.43 -5.51
CA ASN A 79 -8.36 -12.11 -5.08
C ASN A 79 -7.29 -11.32 -4.31
N TYR A 80 -6.51 -12.03 -3.50
CA TYR A 80 -5.38 -11.45 -2.78
C TYR A 80 -4.32 -10.90 -3.74
N GLU A 81 -3.92 -11.67 -4.75
CA GLU A 81 -2.92 -11.29 -5.74
C GLU A 81 -3.37 -10.06 -6.53
N LYS A 82 -4.61 -10.02 -7.02
CA LYS A 82 -5.18 -8.84 -7.69
C LYS A 82 -5.17 -7.60 -6.80
N MET A 83 -5.48 -7.74 -5.51
CA MET A 83 -5.41 -6.61 -4.57
C MET A 83 -3.99 -6.12 -4.34
N VAL A 84 -3.01 -7.03 -4.23
CA VAL A 84 -1.59 -6.69 -4.07
C VAL A 84 -1.05 -5.99 -5.33
N GLU A 85 -1.42 -6.49 -6.50
CA GLU A 85 -1.05 -5.90 -7.79
C GLU A 85 -1.59 -4.48 -7.91
N ASN A 86 -2.89 -4.28 -7.73
CA ASN A 86 -3.51 -2.95 -7.71
C ASN A 86 -2.85 -2.01 -6.71
N PHE A 87 -2.48 -2.50 -5.52
CA PHE A 87 -1.77 -1.69 -4.52
C PHE A 87 -0.38 -1.27 -5.00
N THR A 88 0.33 -2.17 -5.66
CA THR A 88 1.70 -1.95 -6.15
C THR A 88 1.70 -1.02 -7.36
N GLU A 89 0.78 -1.19 -8.31
CA GLU A 89 0.63 -0.33 -9.48
C GLU A 89 0.28 1.11 -9.09
N ASN A 90 -0.71 1.29 -8.21
CA ASN A 90 -1.06 2.61 -7.68
C ASN A 90 0.15 3.26 -6.99
N LYS A 91 0.93 2.50 -6.23
CA LYS A 91 2.12 3.02 -5.57
C LYS A 91 3.19 3.48 -6.57
N ILE A 92 3.47 2.68 -7.60
CA ILE A 92 4.43 3.03 -8.66
C ILE A 92 3.97 4.31 -9.36
N PHE A 93 2.68 4.42 -9.69
CA PHE A 93 2.10 5.62 -10.26
C PHE A 93 2.33 6.85 -9.36
N PHE A 94 1.93 6.80 -8.09
CA PHE A 94 2.09 7.95 -7.18
C PHE A 94 3.54 8.31 -6.91
N ARG A 95 4.45 7.33 -6.86
CA ARG A 95 5.90 7.59 -6.75
C ARG A 95 6.41 8.35 -7.98
N ASN A 96 6.01 7.93 -9.18
CA ASN A 96 6.39 8.59 -10.42
C ASN A 96 5.76 9.98 -10.52
N LEU A 97 4.49 10.14 -10.14
CA LEU A 97 3.82 11.43 -10.06
C LEU A 97 4.57 12.39 -9.14
N ARG A 98 4.93 11.95 -7.93
CA ARG A 98 5.70 12.75 -6.98
C ARG A 98 7.03 13.19 -7.58
N LYS A 99 7.74 12.28 -8.24
CA LYS A 99 9.02 12.60 -8.91
C LYS A 99 8.82 13.68 -9.99
N SER A 100 7.78 13.56 -10.81
CA SER A 100 7.47 14.55 -11.85
C SER A 100 7.10 15.92 -11.27
N VAL A 101 6.32 15.96 -10.19
CA VAL A 101 5.95 17.21 -9.51
C VAL A 101 7.16 17.87 -8.85
N LEU A 102 8.04 17.10 -8.19
CA LEU A 102 9.27 17.64 -7.62
C LEU A 102 10.17 18.24 -8.70
N ASN A 103 10.34 17.54 -9.82
CA ASN A 103 11.09 18.06 -10.96
C ASN A 103 10.52 19.37 -11.51
N LEU A 104 9.19 19.50 -11.58
CA LEU A 104 8.54 20.76 -11.96
C LEU A 104 8.88 21.89 -10.97
N ILE A 105 8.81 21.61 -9.66
CA ILE A 105 9.15 22.58 -8.61
C ILE A 105 10.62 23.01 -8.73
N ASP A 106 11.53 22.06 -8.96
CA ASP A 106 12.96 22.33 -9.06
C ASP A 106 13.26 23.21 -10.29
N VAL A 107 12.66 22.94 -11.45
CA VAL A 107 12.78 23.79 -12.65
C VAL A 107 12.32 25.23 -12.38
N ILE A 108 11.21 25.40 -11.65
CA ILE A 108 10.69 26.73 -11.30
C ILE A 108 11.65 27.43 -10.32
N LYS A 109 12.22 26.71 -9.34
CA LYS A 109 13.16 27.29 -8.37
C LYS A 109 14.50 27.68 -8.97
N GLU A 110 14.99 26.90 -9.94
CA GLU A 110 16.27 27.13 -10.63
C GLU A 110 16.17 28.23 -11.70
N SER A 111 14.95 28.65 -12.05
CA SER A 111 14.73 29.75 -12.99
C SER A 111 15.13 31.10 -12.39
N ASP A 112 15.68 31.97 -13.22
CA ASP A 112 16.06 33.33 -12.80
C ASP A 112 14.85 34.18 -12.39
N LYS A 113 15.08 35.17 -11.51
CA LYS A 113 14.06 36.07 -10.96
C LYS A 113 13.27 36.82 -12.02
N ASP A 114 13.92 37.31 -13.08
CA ASP A 114 13.22 38.04 -14.14
C ASP A 114 12.34 37.12 -14.97
N TYR A 115 12.76 35.87 -15.18
CA TYR A 115 11.94 34.86 -15.82
C TYR A 115 10.68 34.58 -15.00
N ILE A 116 10.83 34.35 -13.68
CA ILE A 116 9.69 34.08 -12.79
C ILE A 116 8.74 35.28 -12.74
N LYS A 117 9.26 36.50 -12.57
CA LYS A 117 8.44 37.72 -12.52
C LYS A 117 7.57 37.89 -13.76
N ASN A 118 8.14 37.59 -14.94
CA ASN A 118 7.46 37.76 -16.23
C ASN A 118 6.52 36.61 -16.60
N ASN A 119 6.66 35.43 -15.96
CA ASN A 119 5.93 34.23 -16.36
C ASN A 119 5.10 33.57 -15.26
N GLN A 120 5.14 34.05 -14.01
CA GLN A 120 4.42 33.45 -12.87
C GLN A 120 2.94 33.18 -13.16
N ASP A 121 2.21 34.14 -13.75
CA ASP A 121 0.78 33.95 -14.07
C ASP A 121 0.55 32.87 -15.12
N LYS A 122 1.46 32.77 -16.10
CA LYS A 122 1.38 31.74 -17.15
C LYS A 122 1.70 30.36 -16.58
N ILE A 123 2.67 30.27 -15.68
CA ILE A 123 3.06 29.03 -14.99
C ILE A 123 1.90 28.51 -14.14
N ILE A 124 1.27 29.38 -13.34
CA ILE A 124 0.12 29.01 -12.52
C ILE A 124 -1.05 28.55 -13.39
N ARG A 125 -1.39 29.30 -14.45
CA ARG A 125 -2.46 28.89 -15.38
C ARG A 125 -2.20 27.53 -16.01
N ALA A 126 -0.97 27.25 -16.42
CA ALA A 126 -0.62 25.95 -16.99
C ALA A 126 -0.83 24.80 -15.99
N ILE A 127 -0.52 25.01 -14.70
CA ILE A 127 -0.78 24.02 -13.64
C ILE A 127 -2.29 23.82 -13.46
N ASP A 128 -3.07 24.90 -13.40
CA ASP A 128 -4.53 24.85 -13.26
C ASP A 128 -5.20 24.13 -14.45
N GLU A 129 -4.72 24.37 -15.67
CA GLU A 129 -5.18 23.68 -16.87
C GLU A 129 -4.92 22.17 -16.81
N ILE A 130 -3.74 21.76 -16.33
CA ILE A 130 -3.42 20.33 -16.11
C ILE A 130 -4.39 19.74 -15.08
N SER A 131 -4.62 20.42 -13.96
CA SER A 131 -5.57 19.97 -12.93
C SER A 131 -7.00 19.83 -13.47
N SER A 132 -7.49 20.79 -14.25
CA SER A 132 -8.82 20.71 -14.87
C SER A 132 -8.93 19.62 -15.92
N ARG A 133 -7.84 19.30 -16.63
CA ARG A 133 -7.85 18.18 -17.59
C ARG A 133 -7.95 16.85 -16.86
N ILE A 134 -7.18 16.67 -15.78
CA ILE A 134 -7.20 15.46 -14.97
C ILE A 134 -8.59 15.23 -14.35
N SER A 135 -9.25 16.27 -13.86
CA SER A 135 -10.60 16.12 -13.24
C SER A 135 -11.70 15.72 -14.22
N LYS A 136 -11.47 15.88 -15.53
CA LYS A 136 -12.41 15.54 -16.61
C LYS A 136 -12.04 14.25 -17.35
N MET A 137 -10.97 13.56 -16.95
CA MET A 137 -10.63 12.26 -17.52
C MET A 137 -11.65 11.23 -17.02
N GLU A 138 -12.51 10.72 -17.91
CA GLU A 138 -13.39 9.60 -17.61
C GLU A 138 -12.61 8.27 -17.65
N ILE A 139 -13.10 7.29 -16.88
CA ILE A 139 -12.60 5.91 -16.93
C ILE A 139 -13.33 5.22 -18.09
N GLU A 140 -12.61 4.93 -19.18
CA GLU A 140 -13.09 4.05 -20.25
C GLU A 140 -13.26 2.60 -19.78
#